data_AF-A0A836U6P4-F1
#
_entry.id   AF-A0A836U6P4-F1
#
_cell.length_a   1.000
_cell.length_b   1.000
_cell.length_c   1.000
_cell.angle_alpha   90.00
_cell.angle_beta   90.00
_cell.angle_gamma   90.00
#
_symmetry.space_group_name_H-M   'P 1'
#
loop_
_entity.id
_entity.type
_entity.pdbx_description
1 polymer ?
#
loop_
_entity_poly.entity_id
_entity_poly.type
_entity_poly.pdbx_seq_one_letter_code
_entity_poly.pdbx_strand_id
1 'polypeptide(L)'
;DHFVAASEENPAFGIGWQRAAGERSHWIFGDHASPKAFGHVGWTGTLTVIDPQYDLGIVLLTNQKHSPVQEGRRRLYFEGDRFPTSHFGQTVTRIYEALEDVQAD
;
A
#
# COMPACT_ATOMS: atom_id res chain seq x y z
N ASP A 1 -1.90 -3.75 -20.66
CA ASP A 1 -0.92 -3.47 -19.59
C ASP A 1 -0.16 -2.14 -19.74
N HIS A 2 -0.34 -1.37 -20.83
CA HIS A 2 0.33 -0.07 -21.02
C HIS A 2 0.30 0.88 -19.80
N PHE A 3 -0.82 1.01 -19.07
CA PHE A 3 -0.90 1.91 -17.92
C PHE A 3 -0.11 1.43 -16.69
N VAL A 4 0.13 0.13 -16.58
CA VAL A 4 0.82 -0.50 -15.43
C VAL A 4 2.20 -1.02 -15.80
N ALA A 5 2.67 -0.75 -17.03
CA ALA A 5 4.04 -1.03 -17.44
C ALA A 5 5.01 -0.13 -16.68
N ALA A 6 6.26 -0.60 -16.50
CA ALA A 6 7.32 0.22 -15.92
C ALA A 6 7.58 1.46 -16.78
N SER A 7 7.70 2.61 -16.14
CA SER A 7 8.36 3.77 -16.72
C SER A 7 9.85 3.50 -16.92
N GLU A 8 10.43 4.04 -18.00
CA GLU A 8 11.87 3.98 -18.26
C GLU A 8 12.69 4.70 -17.19
N GLU A 9 12.18 5.80 -16.64
CA GLU A 9 12.88 6.59 -15.62
C GLU A 9 12.84 5.94 -14.24
N ASN A 10 11.71 5.30 -13.90
CA ASN A 10 11.54 4.64 -12.61
C ASN A 10 10.59 3.45 -12.71
N PRO A 11 11.11 2.22 -12.60
CA PRO A 11 10.30 1.01 -12.76
C PRO A 11 9.26 0.81 -11.65
N ALA A 12 9.35 1.57 -10.55
CA ALA A 12 8.36 1.62 -9.48
C ALA A 12 7.07 2.34 -9.86
N PHE A 13 6.99 2.94 -11.06
CA PHE A 13 5.81 3.65 -11.54
C PHE A 13 5.37 3.14 -12.91
N GLY A 14 4.05 3.18 -13.11
CA GLY A 14 3.40 3.22 -14.41
C GLY A 14 2.61 4.53 -14.56
N ILE A 15 1.78 4.64 -15.59
CA ILE A 15 0.95 5.82 -15.81
C ILE A 15 -0.18 5.86 -14.78
N GLY A 16 -0.03 6.71 -13.76
CA GLY A 16 -1.00 6.88 -12.67
C GLY A 16 -0.94 5.80 -11.59
N TRP A 17 0.02 4.87 -11.68
CA TRP A 17 0.15 3.74 -10.76
C TRP A 17 1.55 3.64 -10.18
N GLN A 18 1.62 3.19 -8.93
CA GLN A 18 2.82 2.65 -8.32
C GLN A 18 2.85 1.15 -8.54
N ARG A 19 4.03 0.57 -8.65
CA ARG A 19 4.27 -0.86 -8.94
C ARG A 19 5.07 -1.48 -7.81
N ALA A 20 4.83 -2.76 -7.55
CA ALA A 20 5.68 -3.55 -6.66
C ALA A 20 7.05 -3.80 -7.31
N ALA A 21 7.97 -2.85 -7.12
CA ALA A 21 9.30 -2.83 -7.71
C ALA A 21 10.40 -2.94 -6.65
N GLY A 22 10.33 -3.99 -5.83
CA GLY A 22 11.28 -4.27 -4.75
C GLY A 22 11.21 -3.28 -3.58
N GLU A 23 12.34 -3.05 -2.93
CA GLU A 23 12.42 -2.33 -1.65
C GLU A 23 11.82 -0.92 -1.68
N ARG A 24 11.86 -0.23 -2.83
CA ARG A 24 11.35 1.14 -2.98
C ARG A 24 9.85 1.25 -2.75
N SER A 25 9.11 0.18 -3.03
CA SER A 25 7.65 0.14 -2.95
C SER A 25 7.15 -0.71 -1.77
N HIS A 26 8.06 -1.26 -0.96
CA HIS A 26 7.75 -2.14 0.18
C HIS A 26 6.78 -1.50 1.19
N TRP A 27 6.93 -0.20 1.43
CA TRP A 27 6.05 0.54 2.35
C TRP A 27 4.58 0.61 1.90
N ILE A 28 4.27 0.27 0.64
CA ILE A 28 2.91 0.17 0.09
C ILE A 28 2.47 -1.28 0.00
N PHE A 29 3.31 -2.12 -0.63
CA PHE A 29 2.92 -3.47 -1.06
C PHE A 29 3.26 -4.57 -0.05
N GLY A 30 4.08 -4.27 0.96
CA GLY A 30 4.51 -5.26 1.95
C GLY A 30 5.45 -6.31 1.36
N ASP A 31 5.56 -7.44 2.07
CA ASP A 31 6.54 -8.50 1.76
C ASP A 31 6.06 -9.54 0.74
N HIS A 32 4.73 -9.71 0.59
CA HIS A 32 4.14 -10.86 -0.12
C HIS A 32 3.51 -10.50 -1.48
N ALA A 33 3.40 -9.21 -1.81
CA ALA A 33 2.84 -8.80 -3.09
C ALA A 33 3.68 -9.32 -4.27
N SER A 34 3.00 -9.75 -5.34
CA SER A 34 3.68 -10.24 -6.53
C SER A 34 4.38 -9.09 -7.28
N PRO A 35 5.37 -9.40 -8.13
CA PRO A 35 5.97 -8.42 -9.05
C PRO A 35 4.97 -7.82 -10.06
N LYS A 36 3.76 -8.38 -10.17
CA LYS A 36 2.68 -7.86 -11.02
C LYS A 36 1.73 -6.93 -10.27
N ALA A 37 1.88 -6.78 -8.95
CA ALA A 37 1.05 -5.90 -8.16
C ALA A 37 1.28 -4.43 -8.51
N PHE A 38 0.18 -3.68 -8.54
CA PHE A 38 0.18 -2.24 -8.75
C PHE A 38 -0.88 -1.57 -7.86
N GLY A 39 -0.71 -0.28 -7.60
CA GLY A 39 -1.52 0.40 -6.59
C GLY A 39 -1.24 1.88 -6.49
N HIS A 40 -1.93 2.54 -5.56
CA HIS A 40 -1.73 3.94 -5.26
C HIS A 40 -2.08 4.23 -3.81
N VAL A 41 -1.42 5.23 -3.23
CA VAL A 41 -1.76 5.76 -1.91
C VAL A 41 -2.21 7.20 -1.99
N GLY A 42 -3.12 7.60 -1.12
CA GLY A 42 -3.49 9.00 -0.92
C GLY A 42 -2.98 9.49 0.43
N TRP A 43 -2.46 10.71 0.44
CA TRP A 43 -1.99 11.36 1.67
C TRP A 43 -3.06 11.37 2.79
N THR A 44 -4.34 11.37 2.43
CA THR A 44 -5.49 11.33 3.35
C THR A 44 -5.66 10.00 4.09
N GLY A 45 -4.85 8.99 3.80
CA GLY A 45 -4.95 7.66 4.41
C GLY A 45 -5.74 6.67 3.57
N THR A 46 -5.59 6.75 2.25
CA THR A 46 -6.23 5.83 1.31
C THR A 46 -5.19 4.96 0.64
N LEU A 47 -5.55 3.71 0.35
CA LEU A 47 -4.71 2.74 -0.34
C LEU A 47 -5.57 1.93 -1.29
N THR A 48 -5.04 1.67 -2.48
CA THR A 48 -5.55 0.67 -3.41
C THR A 48 -4.38 -0.18 -3.89
N VAL A 49 -4.53 -1.51 -3.82
CA VAL A 49 -3.60 -2.49 -4.37
C VAL A 49 -4.39 -3.49 -5.21
N ILE A 50 -3.89 -3.81 -6.39
CA ILE A 50 -4.44 -4.84 -7.27
C ILE A 50 -3.29 -5.77 -7.62
N ASP A 51 -3.49 -7.06 -7.37
CA ASP A 51 -2.52 -8.11 -7.70
C ASP A 51 -3.18 -9.21 -8.55
N PRO A 52 -3.01 -9.15 -9.88
CA PRO A 52 -3.59 -10.13 -10.79
C PRO A 52 -3.03 -11.55 -10.61
N GLN A 53 -1.88 -11.72 -9.95
CA GLN A 53 -1.32 -13.05 -9.70
C GLN A 53 -2.11 -13.81 -8.63
N TYR A 54 -2.64 -13.09 -7.65
CA TYR A 54 -3.42 -13.65 -6.54
C TYR A 54 -4.93 -13.47 -6.72
N ASP A 55 -5.38 -12.93 -7.87
CA ASP A 55 -6.77 -12.49 -8.09
C ASP A 55 -7.29 -11.60 -6.95
N LEU A 56 -6.43 -10.66 -6.50
CA LEU A 56 -6.64 -9.89 -5.28
C LEU A 56 -6.83 -8.39 -5.58
N GLY A 57 -7.83 -7.80 -4.94
CA GLY A 57 -8.02 -6.34 -4.86
C GLY A 57 -8.15 -5.89 -3.40
N ILE A 58 -7.32 -4.95 -2.98
CA ILE A 58 -7.34 -4.34 -1.64
C ILE A 58 -7.72 -2.88 -1.79
N VAL A 59 -8.77 -2.45 -1.07
CA VAL A 59 -9.16 -1.04 -0.94
C VAL A 59 -9.26 -0.71 0.54
N LEU A 60 -8.43 0.23 0.98
CA LEU A 60 -8.46 0.73 2.36
C LEU A 60 -8.74 2.23 2.32
N LEU A 61 -9.87 2.61 2.92
CA LEU A 61 -10.30 4.00 3.07
C LEU A 61 -10.39 4.30 4.55
N THR A 62 -9.52 5.18 5.05
CA THR A 62 -9.49 5.55 6.45
C THR A 62 -9.83 7.02 6.66
N ASN A 63 -10.13 7.38 7.90
CA ASN A 63 -10.21 8.75 8.36
C ASN A 63 -8.88 9.24 8.97
N GLN A 64 -7.72 8.66 8.59
CA GLN A 64 -6.42 8.92 9.20
C GLN A 64 -6.09 10.40 9.36
N LYS A 65 -6.28 11.21 8.31
CA LYS A 65 -6.03 12.66 8.36
C LYS A 65 -7.22 13.47 8.87
N HIS A 66 -8.37 12.85 9.07
CA HIS A 66 -9.53 13.44 9.73
C HIS A 66 -9.56 13.06 11.22
N SER A 67 -8.43 13.27 11.88
CA SER A 67 -8.24 13.12 13.32
C SER A 67 -7.64 14.40 13.88
N PRO A 68 -7.67 14.65 15.20
CA PRO A 68 -6.98 15.78 15.80
C PRO A 68 -5.49 15.82 15.41
N VAL A 69 -4.99 17.05 15.22
CA VAL A 69 -3.55 17.29 15.08
C VAL A 69 -2.93 17.31 16.48
N GLN A 70 -1.83 16.60 16.63
CA GLN A 70 -1.09 16.44 17.87
C GLN A 70 0.31 17.01 17.73
N GLU A 71 0.85 17.59 18.79
CA GLU A 71 2.25 18.02 18.84
C GLU A 71 3.17 16.84 19.16
N GLY A 72 4.11 16.57 18.26
CA GLY A 72 5.19 15.60 18.48
C GLY A 72 6.52 16.30 18.79
N ARG A 73 7.50 15.53 19.26
CA ARG A 73 8.85 16.04 19.62
C ARG A 73 9.56 16.84 18.51
N ARG A 74 9.25 16.58 17.24
CA ARG A 74 9.91 17.18 16.07
C ARG A 74 8.97 17.73 15.00
N ARG A 75 7.70 17.33 15.01
CA ARG A 75 6.70 17.72 14.01
C ARG A 75 5.29 17.52 14.54
N LEU A 76 4.35 18.24 13.94
CA LEU A 76 2.93 17.95 14.05
C LEU A 76 2.61 16.62 13.34
N TYR A 77 1.63 15.89 13.86
CA TYR A 77 1.11 14.68 13.23
C TYR A 77 -0.39 14.55 13.48
N PHE A 78 -1.08 13.78 12.64
CA PHE A 78 -2.47 13.45 12.88
C PHE A 78 -2.51 12.26 13.83
N GLU A 79 -3.36 12.27 14.85
CA GLU A 79 -3.51 11.12 15.75
C GLU A 79 -3.70 9.80 14.99
N GLY A 80 -4.42 9.84 13.87
CA GLY A 80 -4.63 8.73 12.95
C GLY A 80 -3.34 8.08 12.44
N ASP A 81 -2.25 8.84 12.33
CA ASP A 81 -0.95 8.36 11.86
C ASP A 81 -0.34 7.26 12.75
N ARG A 82 -0.86 7.08 13.97
CA ARG A 82 -0.38 6.06 14.92
C ARG A 82 -1.05 4.70 14.78
N PHE A 83 -2.18 4.61 14.10
CA PHE A 83 -2.89 3.34 13.97
C PHE A 83 -2.23 2.45 12.92
N PRO A 84 -2.28 1.11 13.07
CA PRO A 84 -1.69 0.17 12.12
C PRO A 84 -2.14 0.37 10.66
N THR A 85 -3.38 0.82 10.44
CA THR A 85 -3.95 1.11 9.11
C THR A 85 -3.22 2.24 8.37
N SER A 86 -2.45 3.06 9.08
CA SER A 86 -1.59 4.12 8.52
C SER A 86 -0.23 3.59 8.05
N HIS A 87 0.11 2.35 8.40
CA HIS A 87 1.31 1.64 7.96
C HIS A 87 0.92 0.65 6.86
N PHE A 88 0.74 1.16 5.64
CA PHE A 88 0.19 0.41 4.52
C PHE A 88 0.88 -0.94 4.27
N GLY A 89 2.20 -0.97 4.12
CA GLY A 89 2.93 -2.21 3.86
C GLY A 89 2.72 -3.30 4.92
N GLN A 90 2.61 -2.93 6.21
CA GLN A 90 2.29 -3.88 7.28
C GLN A 90 0.85 -4.39 7.16
N THR A 91 -0.11 -3.50 6.93
CA THR A 91 -1.52 -3.87 6.74
C THR A 91 -1.70 -4.79 5.54
N VAL A 92 -1.06 -4.47 4.42
CA VAL A 92 -1.09 -5.28 3.19
C VAL A 92 -0.45 -6.63 3.42
N THR A 93 0.71 -6.70 4.11
CA THR A 93 1.37 -7.97 4.47
C THR A 93 0.41 -8.88 5.23
N ARG A 94 -0.29 -8.36 6.25
CA ARG A 94 -1.28 -9.16 7.01
C ARG A 94 -2.43 -9.69 6.15
N ILE A 95 -2.85 -8.96 5.13
CA ILE A 95 -3.89 -9.41 4.21
C ILE A 95 -3.40 -10.57 3.34
N TYR A 96 -2.16 -10.50 2.85
CA TYR A 96 -1.55 -11.59 2.10
C TYR A 96 -1.35 -12.84 2.96
N GLU A 97 -0.80 -12.69 4.18
CA GLU A 97 -0.66 -13.81 5.11
C GLU A 97 -2.00 -14.53 5.34
N ALA A 98 -3.07 -13.76 5.60
CA ALA A 98 -4.41 -14.33 5.79
C ALA A 98 -4.97 -15.00 4.52
N LEU A 99 -4.64 -14.49 3.32
CA LEU A 99 -5.05 -15.10 2.06
C LEU A 99 -4.32 -16.43 1.83
N GLU A 100 -3.01 -16.47 2.11
CA GLU A 100 -2.17 -17.66 1.98
C GLU A 100 -2.62 -18.76 2.96
N ASP A 101 -2.96 -18.39 4.20
CA ASP A 101 -3.49 -19.32 5.21
C ASP A 101 -4.80 -19.98 4.72
N VAL A 102 -5.74 -19.18 4.16
CA VAL A 102 -7.01 -19.71 3.62
C VAL A 102 -6.81 -20.64 2.42
N GLN A 103 -5.75 -20.45 1.64
CA GLN A 103 -5.44 -21.30 0.49
C GLN A 103 -4.72 -22.60 0.87
N ALA A 104 -4.15 -22.67 2.08
CA ALA A 104 -3.46 -23.84 2.60
C ALA A 104 -4.41 -24.89 3.22
N ASP A 105 -5.64 -24.49 3.56
CA ASP A 105 -6.73 -25.34 4.07
C ASP A 105 -7.55 -26.02 2.94
#